data_AF-A0A8S2Q3P1-F1
#
_entry.id   AF-A0A8S2Q3P1-F1
#
_cell.length_a   1.000
_cell.length_b   1.000
_cell.length_c   1.000
_cell.angle_alpha   90.00
_cell.angle_beta   90.00
_cell.angle_gamma   90.00
#
_symmetry.space_group_name_H-M   'P 1'
#
loop_
_entity.id
_entity.type
_entity.pdbx_description
1 polymer ?
#
loop_
_entity_poly.entity_id
_entity_poly.type
_entity_poly.pdbx_seq_one_letter_code
_entity_poly.pdbx_strand_id
1 'polypeptide(L)'
;MGDTLRSIQLSVAKEKSAQCSIIFTGQTTYSTGFNPKSLNIVDVNGDGKPDIIVANSASNNVGVLLNTGNGMFAAQTTYSTGMSPDSVVAADVNGD
;
A
#
# COMPACT_ATOMS: atom_id res chain seq x y z
N MET A 1 27.13 12.72 1.79
CA MET A 1 26.59 11.37 1.53
C MET A 1 25.38 11.26 2.42
N GLY A 2 24.20 11.52 1.88
CA GLY A 2 23.06 12.01 2.64
C GLY A 2 21.83 11.97 1.76
N ASP A 3 21.26 10.78 1.66
CA ASP A 3 20.16 10.48 0.78
C ASP A 3 18.97 10.24 1.70
N THR A 4 18.26 11.33 2.00
CA THR A 4 17.10 11.31 2.88
C THR A 4 16.02 10.43 2.24
N LEU A 5 15.72 9.29 2.88
CA LEU A 5 14.66 8.36 2.49
C LEU A 5 13.32 9.11 2.36
N ARG A 6 12.92 9.44 1.14
CA ARG A 6 11.57 9.95 0.85
C ARG A 6 10.60 8.78 0.94
N SER A 7 9.97 8.62 2.10
CA SER A 7 8.91 7.63 2.31
C SER A 7 7.58 8.21 1.80
N ILE A 8 6.90 7.53 0.87
CA ILE A 8 5.51 7.84 0.53
C ILE A 8 4.65 7.27 1.67
N GLN A 9 3.91 8.14 2.36
CA GLN A 9 2.98 7.74 3.42
C GLN A 9 1.58 7.59 2.82
N LEU A 10 0.96 6.43 2.98
CA LEU A 10 -0.42 6.17 2.59
C LEU A 10 -1.33 6.35 3.81
N SER A 11 -2.27 7.30 3.76
CA SER A 11 -3.23 7.58 4.83
C SER A 11 -4.62 7.11 4.43
N VAL A 12 -5.26 6.26 5.26
CA VAL A 12 -6.65 5.79 5.09
C VAL A 12 -7.53 6.43 6.17
N ALA A 13 -8.68 7.02 5.81
CA ALA A 13 -9.62 7.66 6.74
C ALA A 13 -10.94 6.86 6.87
N LYS A 14 -11.58 6.90 8.05
CA LYS A 14 -12.95 6.41 8.27
C LYS A 14 -13.93 7.58 8.36
N GLU A 15 -15.04 7.52 7.62
CA GLU A 15 -16.07 8.56 7.61
C GLU A 15 -17.01 8.47 8.83
N LYS A 16 -17.21 9.58 9.54
CA LYS A 16 -18.36 9.75 10.43
C LYS A 16 -18.94 11.15 10.26
N SER A 17 -20.24 11.18 9.98
CA SER A 17 -21.06 12.31 9.56
C SER A 17 -20.95 13.61 10.38
N ALA A 18 -21.22 14.69 9.65
CA ALA A 18 -21.62 16.05 10.06
C ALA A 18 -20.51 17.06 10.43
N GLN A 19 -20.06 17.79 9.39
CA GLN A 19 -19.50 19.16 9.37
C GLN A 19 -18.37 19.50 10.37
N CYS A 20 -17.09 19.28 10.02
CA CYS A 20 -15.92 19.92 10.65
C CYS A 20 -14.64 19.55 9.89
N SER A 21 -13.56 20.31 10.06
CA SER A 21 -12.21 20.01 9.55
C SER A 21 -11.92 18.50 9.53
N ILE A 22 -11.51 17.94 8.38
CA ILE A 22 -11.00 16.56 8.32
C ILE A 22 -9.68 16.56 9.07
N ILE A 23 -9.71 16.25 10.36
CA ILE A 23 -8.49 16.11 11.17
C ILE A 23 -8.05 14.65 11.04
N PHE A 24 -6.94 14.42 10.35
CA PHE A 24 -6.25 13.12 10.36
C PHE A 24 -5.49 12.98 11.68
N THR A 25 -6.12 12.39 12.69
CA THR A 25 -5.44 12.03 13.95
C THR A 25 -5.22 10.52 13.98
N GLY A 26 -4.05 10.08 14.42
CA GLY A 26 -3.68 8.66 14.46
C GLY A 26 -3.28 8.11 13.10
N GLN A 27 -2.04 8.38 12.69
CA GLN A 27 -1.42 7.69 11.56
C GLN A 27 -0.68 6.45 12.05
N THR A 28 -0.87 5.33 11.34
CA THR A 28 -0.01 4.15 11.47
C THR A 28 0.90 4.07 10.25
N THR A 29 2.20 3.93 10.49
CA THR A 29 3.18 3.79 9.43
C THR A 29 3.44 2.32 9.14
N TYR A 30 3.40 1.96 7.85
CA TYR A 30 3.74 0.63 7.38
C TYR A 30 5.04 0.69 6.58
N SER A 31 6.02 -0.12 6.99
CA SER A 31 7.27 -0.24 6.26
C SER A 31 7.04 -0.90 4.91
N THR A 32 7.64 -0.33 3.87
CA THR A 32 7.68 -0.89 2.51
C THR A 32 9.14 -1.06 2.07
N GLY A 33 9.38 -1.38 0.80
CA GLY A 33 10.73 -1.39 0.24
C GLY A 33 11.30 0.01 -0.01
N PHE A 34 12.45 0.06 -0.67
CA PHE A 34 13.16 1.29 -0.99
C PHE A 34 12.63 1.92 -2.27
N ASN A 35 12.51 3.26 -2.25
CA ASN A 35 12.02 4.08 -3.36
C ASN A 35 10.69 3.56 -3.95
N PRO A 36 9.61 3.50 -3.15
CA PRO A 36 8.30 3.13 -3.66
C PRO A 36 7.87 4.13 -4.74
N LYS A 37 7.42 3.63 -5.89
CA LYS A 37 7.05 4.45 -7.06
C LYS A 37 5.55 4.52 -7.30
N SER A 38 4.84 3.43 -7.01
CA SER A 38 3.42 3.29 -7.28
C SER A 38 2.77 2.40 -6.22
N LEU A 39 1.48 2.63 -5.99
CA LEU A 39 0.64 1.81 -5.14
C LEU A 39 -0.70 1.54 -5.82
N ASN A 40 -1.30 0.40 -5.49
CA ASN A 40 -2.64 0.01 -5.94
C ASN A 40 -3.45 -0.53 -4.75
N ILE A 41 -4.77 -0.33 -4.79
CA ILE A 41 -5.71 -0.78 -3.77
C ILE A 41 -6.70 -1.74 -4.43
N VAL A 42 -6.65 -3.01 -4.03
CA VAL A 42 -7.48 -4.09 -4.58
C VAL A 42 -7.58 -5.21 -3.55
N ASP A 43 -8.68 -5.95 -3.55
CA ASP A 43 -8.78 -7.20 -2.79
C ASP A 43 -7.96 -8.28 -3.52
N VAL A 44 -6.80 -8.64 -2.98
CA VAL A 44 -5.92 -9.63 -3.64
C VAL A 44 -6.11 -11.04 -3.13
N ASN A 45 -6.83 -11.22 -2.03
CA ASN A 45 -7.01 -12.51 -1.36
C ASN A 45 -8.46 -13.01 -1.37
N GLY A 46 -9.40 -12.23 -1.92
CA GLY A 46 -10.81 -12.56 -2.05
C GLY A 46 -11.59 -12.47 -0.74
N ASP A 47 -11.08 -11.75 0.26
CA ASP A 47 -11.73 -11.65 1.57
C ASP A 47 -12.74 -10.49 1.70
N GLY A 48 -12.94 -9.75 0.61
CA GLY A 48 -13.84 -8.60 0.52
C GLY A 48 -13.27 -7.32 1.11
N LYS A 49 -11.99 -7.28 1.49
CA LYS A 49 -11.34 -6.09 2.05
C LYS A 49 -10.28 -5.56 1.08
N PRO A 50 -10.18 -4.23 0.92
CA PRO A 50 -9.16 -3.65 0.07
C PRO A 50 -7.77 -3.82 0.71
N ASP A 51 -6.88 -4.50 0.00
CA ASP A 51 -5.45 -4.63 0.32
C ASP A 51 -4.62 -3.56 -0.40
N ILE A 52 -3.33 -3.47 -0.08
CA ILE A 52 -2.40 -2.54 -0.73
C ILE A 52 -1.29 -3.31 -1.43
N ILE A 53 -1.02 -2.95 -2.68
CA ILE A 53 0.16 -3.39 -3.43
C ILE A 53 1.08 -2.19 -3.65
N VAL A 54 2.39 -2.36 -3.49
CA VAL A 54 3.40 -1.30 -3.66
C VAL A 54 4.51 -1.77 -4.59
N ALA A 55 4.87 -0.96 -5.58
CA ALA A 55 6.07 -1.15 -6.40
C ALA A 55 7.27 -0.45 -5.76
N ASN A 56 8.27 -1.21 -5.34
CA ASN A 56 9.48 -0.70 -4.69
C ASN A 56 10.65 -0.72 -5.69
N SER A 57 10.86 0.42 -6.34
CA SER A 57 11.78 0.53 -7.48
C SER A 57 13.23 0.20 -7.10
N ALA A 58 13.75 0.74 -6.00
CA ALA A 58 15.12 0.48 -5.58
C ALA A 58 15.29 -0.89 -4.91
N SER A 59 14.20 -1.50 -4.41
CA SER A 59 14.22 -2.87 -3.89
C SER A 59 14.02 -3.95 -4.96
N ASN A 60 13.71 -3.58 -6.20
CA ASN A 60 13.42 -4.52 -7.30
C ASN A 60 12.36 -5.57 -6.90
N ASN A 61 11.32 -5.14 -6.18
CA ASN A 61 10.22 -5.99 -5.78
C ASN A 61 8.89 -5.23 -5.76
N VAL A 62 7.80 -5.98 -5.76
CA VAL A 62 6.50 -5.50 -5.31
C VAL A 62 6.24 -6.06 -3.92
N GLY A 63 5.45 -5.36 -3.11
CA GLY A 63 4.99 -5.94 -1.86
C GLY A 63 3.53 -5.67 -1.59
N VAL A 64 2.91 -6.63 -0.93
CA VAL A 64 1.47 -6.73 -0.66
C VAL A 64 1.27 -6.61 0.84
N LEU A 65 0.40 -5.71 1.25
CA LEU A 65 -0.02 -5.51 2.63
C LEU A 65 -1.50 -5.88 2.71
N LEU A 66 -1.80 -6.99 3.38
CA LEU A 66 -3.16 -7.49 3.53
C LEU A 66 -3.91 -6.74 4.62
N ASN A 67 -5.17 -6.40 4.36
CA ASN A 67 -6.04 -5.74 5.31
C ASN A 67 -6.58 -6.74 6.33
N THR A 68 -6.31 -6.49 7.60
CA THR A 68 -6.74 -7.39 8.70
C THR A 68 -8.21 -7.18 9.10
N GLY A 69 -8.91 -6.20 8.50
CA GLY A 69 -10.33 -5.93 8.74
C GLY A 69 -10.64 -5.07 9.96
N ASN A 70 -9.67 -4.84 10.84
CA ASN A 70 -9.81 -3.93 11.99
C ASN A 70 -9.34 -2.49 11.67
N GLY A 71 -8.99 -2.21 10.42
CA GLY A 71 -8.40 -0.94 9.99
C GLY A 71 -6.88 -0.91 10.04
N MET A 72 -6.22 -2.04 10.29
CA MET A 72 -4.78 -2.21 10.18
C MET A 72 -4.40 -3.15 9.03
N PHE A 73 -3.19 -2.97 8.52
CA PHE A 73 -2.57 -3.88 7.56
C PHE A 73 -1.57 -4.82 8.22
N ALA A 74 -1.42 -6.02 7.67
CA ALA A 74 -0.37 -6.95 8.04
C ALA A 74 1.00 -6.46 7.55
N ALA A 75 2.06 -7.11 8.03
CA ALA A 75 3.40 -6.88 7.51
C ALA A 75 3.45 -7.19 6.00
N GLN A 76 4.24 -6.40 5.27
CA GLN A 76 4.35 -6.55 3.82
C GLN A 76 4.95 -7.92 3.46
N THR A 77 4.27 -8.64 2.57
CA THR A 77 4.84 -9.79 1.85
C THR A 77 5.43 -9.30 0.54
N THR A 78 6.66 -9.68 0.22
CA THR A 78 7.36 -9.18 -0.97
C THR A 78 7.51 -10.25 -2.04
N TYR A 79 7.45 -9.81 -3.29
CA TYR A 79 7.63 -10.63 -4.48
C TYR A 79 8.63 -9.94 -5.40
N SER A 80 9.72 -10.64 -5.72
CA SER A 80 10.77 -10.12 -6.60
C SER A 80 10.21 -9.79 -7.98
N THR A 81 10.70 -8.70 -8.57
CA THR A 81 10.41 -8.32 -9.95
C THR A 81 11.70 -8.26 -10.77
N GLY A 82 11.60 -7.75 -12.00
CA GLY A 82 12.76 -7.19 -12.70
C GLY A 82 13.29 -5.92 -12.01
N MET A 83 14.27 -5.28 -12.66
CA MET A 83 14.88 -4.07 -12.13
C MET A 83 13.92 -2.88 -12.18
N SER A 84 13.92 -2.07 -11.12
CA SER A 84 13.25 -0.78 -11.05
C SER A 84 11.77 -0.80 -11.46
N PRO A 85 10.90 -1.62 -10.82
CA PRO A 85 9.47 -1.56 -11.08
C PRO A 85 8.94 -0.14 -10.85
N ASP A 86 8.23 0.40 -11.83
CA ASP A 86 7.74 1.79 -11.80
C ASP A 86 6.25 1.87 -11.48
N SER A 87 5.44 0.92 -11.97
CA SER A 87 3.99 0.93 -11.76
C SER A 87 3.43 -0.46 -11.48
N VAL A 88 2.34 -0.52 -10.71
CA VAL A 88 1.54 -1.71 -10.44
C VAL A 88 0.08 -1.47 -10.78
N VAL A 89 -0.51 -2.37 -11.54
CA VAL A 89 -1.96 -2.43 -11.82
C VAL A 89 -2.43 -3.83 -11.46
N ALA A 90 -3.55 -3.90 -10.76
CA ALA A 90 -4.24 -5.15 -10.49
C ALA A 90 -5.63 -5.08 -11.09
N ALA A 91 -6.04 -6.20 -11.68
CA ALA A 91 -7.38 -6.43 -12.18
C ALA A 91 -7.64 -7.93 -12.07
N ASP A 92 -8.90 -8.29 -11.84
CA ASP A 92 -9.36 -9.63 -12.10
C ASP A 92 -9.29 -9.88 -13.62
N VAL A 93 -8.49 -10.87 -14.02
CA VAL A 93 -8.23 -11.21 -15.43
C VAL A 93 -8.90 -12.51 -15.85
N ASN A 94 -9.42 -13.28 -14.91
CA ASN A 94 -10.00 -14.60 -15.12
C ASN A 94 -11.50 -14.66 -14.81
N GLY A 95 -12.06 -13.70 -14.07
CA GLY A 95 -13.50 -13.54 -13.88
C GLY A 95 -14.15 -14.65 -13.07
N ASP A 96 -13.40 -15.25 -12.13
CA ASP A 96 -13.87 -16.34 -11.27
C ASP A 96 -14.53 -15.88 -9.96
#